data_AF-A0A3E2H3H7-F1
#
_entry.id   AF-A0A3E2H3H7-F1
#
_cell.length_a   1.000
_cell.length_b   1.000
_cell.length_c   1.000
_cell.angle_alpha   90.00
_cell.angle_beta   90.00
_cell.angle_gamma   90.00
#
_symmetry.space_group_name_H-M   'P 1'
#
loop_
_entity.id
_entity.type
_entity.pdbx_description
1 polymer ?
#
loop_
_entity_poly.entity_id
_entity_poly.type
_entity_poly.pdbx_seq_one_letter_code
_entity_poly.pdbx_strand_id
1 'polypeptide(L)'
;MSAPSLTSFVVKRPWLKNLLTPMSNWYCNAAGYRKLGLRQDDLIPEESDLVLQALKRLPPKEAYDRVFRLRRAFQCSLSHQLLPKDQQTKPEEDYPYLSPIIKELEAEAKERLEFDTLVVKRK
;
A
#
# COMPACT_ATOMS: atom_id res chain seq x y z
N MET A 1 5.00 -6.23 7.92
CA MET A 1 4.92 -5.31 9.07
C MET A 1 4.31 -4.00 8.57
N SER A 2 3.01 -3.80 8.78
CA SER A 2 2.34 -2.55 8.49
C SER A 2 3.02 -1.51 9.36
N ALA A 3 3.57 -0.49 8.70
CA ALA A 3 4.30 0.54 9.41
C ALA A 3 3.37 1.14 10.49
N PRO A 4 3.84 1.31 11.74
CA PRO A 4 3.04 1.92 12.79
C PRO A 4 2.51 3.26 12.27
N SER A 5 1.19 3.38 12.21
CA SER A 5 0.54 4.46 11.49
C SER A 5 -0.22 5.38 12.43
N LEU A 6 0.17 6.66 12.45
CA LEU A 6 -0.57 7.72 13.14
C LEU A 6 -1.80 8.20 12.35
N THR A 7 -2.07 7.60 11.18
CA THR A 7 -3.19 8.01 10.31
C THR A 7 -4.53 7.97 11.04
N SER A 8 -4.79 6.91 11.81
CA SER A 8 -6.03 6.77 12.59
C SER A 8 -6.20 7.87 13.64
N PHE A 9 -5.10 8.29 14.27
CA PHE A 9 -5.07 9.36 15.28
C PHE A 9 -5.27 10.75 14.65
N VAL A 10 -4.71 10.98 13.46
CA VAL A 10 -4.84 12.21 12.69
C VAL A 10 -6.26 12.36 12.12
N VAL A 11 -6.77 11.32 11.45
CA VAL A 11 -8.08 11.36 10.77
C VAL A 11 -9.23 11.55 11.76
N LYS A 12 -9.11 11.03 12.99
CA LYS A 12 -10.10 11.23 14.07
C LYS A 12 -10.24 12.70 14.51
N ARG A 13 -9.25 13.56 14.27
CA ARG A 13 -9.27 14.97 14.68
C ARG A 13 -9.40 15.88 13.47
N PRO A 14 -10.56 16.54 13.24
CA PRO A 14 -10.80 17.33 12.04
C PRO A 14 -9.76 18.41 11.76
N TRP A 15 -9.27 19.10 12.80
CA TRP A 15 -8.26 20.16 12.65
C TRP A 15 -6.91 19.63 12.17
N LEU A 16 -6.45 18.47 12.70
CA LEU A 16 -5.22 17.81 12.25
C LEU A 16 -5.36 17.31 10.82
N LYS A 17 -6.51 16.69 10.51
CA LYS A 17 -6.81 16.23 9.15
C LYS A 17 -6.72 17.38 8.15
N ASN A 18 -7.44 18.48 8.42
CA ASN A 18 -7.47 19.64 7.52
C ASN A 18 -6.09 20.29 7.34
N LEU A 19 -5.26 20.29 8.39
CA LEU A 19 -3.88 20.80 8.33
C LEU A 19 -2.96 19.88 7.51
N LEU A 20 -3.06 18.56 7.69
CA LEU A 20 -2.10 17.59 7.12
C LEU A 20 -2.50 17.07 5.74
N THR A 21 -3.78 17.09 5.36
CA THR A 21 -4.23 16.62 4.05
C THR A 21 -3.55 17.35 2.87
N PRO A 22 -3.44 18.69 2.84
CA PRO A 22 -2.73 19.39 1.76
C PRO A 22 -1.26 18.99 1.65
N MET A 23 -0.58 18.84 2.80
CA MET A 23 0.81 18.40 2.87
C MET A 23 0.97 16.97 2.33
N SER A 24 0.06 16.06 2.72
CA SER A 24 0.03 14.69 2.22
C SER A 24 -0.17 14.65 0.70
N ASN A 25 -1.11 15.44 0.18
CA ASN A 25 -1.40 15.49 -1.26
C ASN A 25 -0.21 16.04 -2.05
N TRP A 26 0.44 17.09 -1.54
CA TRP A 26 1.67 17.62 -2.12
C TRP A 26 2.79 16.57 -2.14
N TYR A 27 2.99 15.85 -1.03
CA TYR A 27 3.99 14.79 -0.94
C TYR A 27 3.74 13.65 -1.94
N CYS A 28 2.51 13.14 -2.03
CA CYS A 28 2.16 12.09 -3.00
C CYS A 28 2.41 12.53 -4.45
N ASN A 29 2.14 13.80 -4.78
CA ASN A 29 2.41 14.35 -6.11
C ASN A 29 3.91 14.53 -6.38
N ALA A 30 4.68 14.95 -5.36
CA ALA A 30 6.13 15.11 -5.43
C ALA A 30 6.87 13.77 -5.57
N ALA A 31 6.36 12.70 -4.92
CA ALA A 31 6.93 11.35 -4.99
C ALA A 31 6.93 10.77 -6.43
N GLY A 32 6.08 11.27 -7.32
CA GLY A 32 6.20 11.05 -8.77
C GLY A 32 5.79 9.66 -9.28
N TYR A 33 5.50 8.69 -8.41
CA TYR A 33 5.08 7.34 -8.81
C TYR A 33 3.82 7.34 -9.71
N ARG A 34 2.88 8.27 -9.48
CA ARG A 34 1.70 8.45 -10.32
C ARG A 34 2.04 8.84 -11.76
N LYS A 35 3.15 9.57 -11.97
CA LYS A 35 3.65 9.95 -13.30
C LYS A 35 4.20 8.76 -14.10
N LEU A 36 4.58 7.69 -13.40
CA LEU A 36 4.96 6.38 -13.97
C LEU A 36 3.77 5.44 -14.10
N GLY A 37 2.57 5.88 -13.68
CA GLY A 37 1.35 5.08 -13.77
C GLY A 37 1.28 3.96 -12.73
N LEU A 38 2.01 4.11 -11.61
CA LEU A 38 1.95 3.24 -10.43
C LEU A 38 0.90 3.74 -9.44
N ARG A 39 0.51 2.84 -8.52
CA ARG A 39 -0.20 3.14 -7.27
C ARG A 39 0.76 3.04 -6.09
N GLN A 40 0.42 3.64 -4.96
CA GLN A 40 1.25 3.62 -3.75
C GLN A 40 1.57 2.18 -3.29
N ASP A 41 0.59 1.30 -3.34
CA ASP A 41 0.74 -0.11 -2.94
C ASP A 41 1.65 -0.92 -3.88
N ASP A 42 1.91 -0.45 -5.11
CA ASP A 42 2.88 -1.08 -6.02
C ASP A 42 4.33 -0.88 -5.55
N LEU A 43 4.58 0.08 -4.65
CA LEU A 43 5.89 0.42 -4.11
C LEU A 43 6.25 -0.38 -2.84
N ILE A 44 5.33 -1.22 -2.35
CA ILE A 44 5.57 -2.05 -1.17
C ILE A 44 6.57 -3.16 -1.53
N PRO A 45 7.68 -3.32 -0.78
CA PRO A 45 8.65 -4.40 -1.01
C PRO A 45 8.00 -5.78 -0.95
N GLU A 46 8.17 -6.58 -2.01
CA GLU A 46 7.51 -7.88 -2.16
C GLU A 46 8.32 -9.05 -1.60
N GLU A 47 9.55 -8.81 -1.12
CA GLU A 47 10.46 -9.84 -0.60
C GLU A 47 10.05 -10.39 0.78
N SER A 48 9.06 -9.78 1.43
CA SER A 48 8.52 -10.28 2.69
C SER A 48 7.52 -11.41 2.44
N ASP A 49 7.65 -12.53 3.16
CA ASP A 49 6.71 -13.67 3.10
C ASP A 49 5.25 -13.26 3.23
N LEU A 50 4.97 -12.24 4.05
CA LEU A 50 3.63 -11.73 4.28
C LEU A 50 3.08 -11.02 3.05
N VAL A 51 3.92 -10.20 2.38
CA VAL A 51 3.53 -9.52 1.15
C VAL A 51 3.36 -10.52 0.01
N LEU A 52 4.21 -11.55 -0.08
CA LEU A 52 4.04 -12.67 -1.02
C LEU A 52 2.71 -13.39 -0.80
N GLN A 53 2.32 -13.64 0.46
CA GLN A 53 1.01 -14.21 0.78
C GLN A 53 -0.13 -13.26 0.41
N ALA A 54 0.02 -11.96 0.64
CA ALA A 54 -0.97 -10.95 0.28
C ALA A 54 -1.20 -10.91 -1.25
N LEU A 55 -0.11 -10.97 -2.03
CA LEU A 55 -0.18 -11.04 -3.50
C LEU A 55 -0.88 -12.31 -3.99
N LYS A 56 -0.75 -13.44 -3.28
CA LYS A 56 -1.48 -14.68 -3.62
C LYS A 56 -2.98 -14.59 -3.33
N ARG A 57 -3.40 -13.74 -2.39
CA ARG A 57 -4.82 -13.51 -2.04
C ARG A 57 -5.51 -12.48 -2.94
N LEU A 58 -4.76 -11.77 -3.77
CA LEU A 58 -5.33 -10.76 -4.66
C LEU A 58 -6.30 -11.40 -5.67
N PRO A 59 -7.41 -10.72 -6.03
CA PRO A 59 -8.22 -11.13 -7.18
C PRO A 59 -7.37 -11.18 -8.46
N PRO A 60 -7.62 -12.14 -9.37
CA PRO A 60 -6.78 -12.33 -10.55
C PRO A 60 -6.68 -11.07 -11.41
N LYS A 61 -7.79 -10.33 -11.56
CA LYS A 61 -7.81 -9.07 -12.31
C LYS A 61 -6.84 -8.02 -11.74
N GLU A 62 -6.91 -7.77 -10.43
CA GLU A 62 -6.02 -6.81 -9.77
C GLU A 62 -4.55 -7.24 -9.85
N ALA A 63 -4.28 -8.55 -9.80
CA ALA A 63 -2.92 -9.08 -9.95
C ALA A 63 -2.38 -8.82 -11.36
N TYR A 64 -3.18 -9.05 -12.41
CA TYR A 64 -2.81 -8.71 -13.79
C TYR A 64 -2.61 -7.21 -13.98
N ASP A 65 -3.52 -6.38 -13.46
CA ASP A 65 -3.44 -4.92 -13.57
C ASP A 65 -2.19 -4.38 -12.86
N ARG A 66 -1.82 -4.94 -11.70
CA ARG A 66 -0.56 -4.63 -11.00
C ARG A 66 0.66 -4.95 -11.86
N VAL A 67 0.73 -6.15 -12.41
CA VAL A 67 1.87 -6.57 -13.26
C VAL A 67 2.00 -5.67 -14.48
N PHE A 68 0.88 -5.26 -15.09
CA PHE A 68 0.89 -4.30 -16.18
C PHE A 68 1.47 -2.93 -15.76
N ARG A 69 1.02 -2.36 -14.63
CA ARG A 69 1.54 -1.09 -14.11
C ARG A 69 3.04 -1.15 -13.85
N LEU A 70 3.52 -2.23 -13.23
CA LEU A 70 4.95 -2.42 -12.95
C LEU A 70 5.78 -2.50 -14.23
N ARG A 71 5.38 -3.35 -15.20
CA ARG A 71 6.09 -3.47 -16.48
C ARG A 71 6.16 -2.13 -17.22
N ARG A 72 5.06 -1.37 -17.23
CA ARG A 72 4.99 -0.04 -17.82
C ARG A 72 5.94 0.94 -17.11
N ALA A 73 5.95 0.95 -15.78
CA ALA A 73 6.84 1.80 -15.00
C ALA A 73 8.32 1.46 -15.22
N PHE A 74 8.67 0.17 -15.31
CA PHE A 74 10.02 -0.26 -15.67
C PHE A 74 10.43 0.24 -17.06
N GLN A 75 9.55 0.13 -18.06
CA GLN A 75 9.82 0.66 -19.40
C GLN A 75 10.08 2.17 -19.38
N CYS A 76 9.25 2.94 -18.67
CA CYS A 76 9.42 4.38 -18.46
C CYS A 76 10.75 4.72 -17.78
N SER A 77 11.13 3.93 -16.76
CA SER A 77 12.40 4.09 -16.06
C SER A 77 13.60 3.84 -16.98
N LEU A 78 13.54 2.79 -17.81
CA LEU A 78 14.60 2.44 -18.76
C LEU A 78 14.76 3.50 -19.86
N SER A 79 13.65 4.08 -20.34
CA SER A 79 13.70 5.12 -21.37
C SER A 79 13.93 6.53 -20.80
N HIS A 80 13.99 6.68 -19.47
CA HIS A 80 14.00 7.97 -18.79
C HIS A 80 12.87 8.91 -19.24
N GLN A 81 11.68 8.36 -19.50
CA GLN A 81 10.50 9.10 -19.93
C GLN A 81 9.34 8.91 -18.95
N LEU A 82 8.54 9.95 -18.79
CA LEU A 82 7.29 9.88 -18.03
C LEU A 82 6.13 9.52 -18.95
N LEU A 83 5.05 8.99 -18.36
CA LEU A 83 3.83 8.75 -19.11
C LEU A 83 3.17 10.07 -19.55
N PRO A 84 2.49 10.07 -20.72
CA PRO A 84 1.56 11.13 -21.10
C PRO A 84 0.55 11.42 -19.98
N LYS A 85 0.16 12.69 -19.81
CA LYS A 85 -0.66 13.16 -18.66
C LYS A 85 -1.99 12.42 -18.52
N ASP A 86 -2.58 12.00 -19.63
CA ASP A 86 -3.82 11.23 -19.72
C ASP A 86 -3.69 9.79 -19.19
N GLN A 87 -2.46 9.24 -19.17
CA GLN A 87 -2.17 7.87 -18.72
C GLN A 87 -1.59 7.81 -17.30
N GLN A 88 -1.33 8.95 -16.68
CA GLN A 88 -0.85 9.04 -15.30
C GLN A 88 -1.96 8.66 -14.32
N THR A 89 -1.60 7.94 -13.26
CA THR A 89 -2.56 7.52 -12.22
C THR A 89 -3.22 8.74 -11.60
N LYS A 90 -4.56 8.79 -11.61
CA LYS A 90 -5.29 9.86 -10.95
C LYS A 90 -5.29 9.66 -9.43
N PRO A 91 -5.44 10.74 -8.62
CA PRO A 91 -5.56 10.59 -7.17
C PRO A 91 -6.70 9.66 -6.74
N GLU A 92 -7.80 9.62 -7.49
CA GLU A 92 -8.96 8.76 -7.22
C GLU A 92 -8.69 7.27 -7.52
N GLU A 93 -7.78 6.99 -8.44
CA GLU A 93 -7.40 5.62 -8.84
C GLU A 93 -6.32 5.04 -7.93
N ASP A 94 -5.69 5.87 -7.09
CA ASP A 94 -4.62 5.50 -6.16
C ASP A 94 -5.19 5.09 -4.79
N TYR A 95 -5.93 3.98 -4.79
CA TYR A 95 -6.48 3.37 -3.58
C TYR A 95 -5.61 2.23 -3.05
N PRO A 96 -5.67 1.96 -1.73
CA PRO A 96 -4.91 0.87 -1.11
C PRO A 96 -5.56 -0.49 -1.38
N TYR A 97 -5.12 -1.19 -2.43
CA TYR A 97 -5.67 -2.49 -2.84
C TYR A 97 -4.99 -3.70 -2.18
N LEU A 98 -3.73 -3.56 -1.76
CA LEU A 98 -2.90 -4.61 -1.15
C LEU A 98 -2.77 -4.40 0.36
N SER A 99 -2.67 -3.14 0.79
CA SER A 99 -2.54 -2.76 2.20
C SER A 99 -3.61 -3.35 3.14
N PRO A 100 -4.90 -3.48 2.77
CA PRO A 100 -5.90 -4.14 3.61
C PRO A 100 -5.61 -5.63 3.84
N ILE A 101 -5.22 -6.34 2.78
CA ILE A 101 -4.90 -7.77 2.83
C ILE A 101 -3.65 -8.01 3.70
N ILE A 102 -2.65 -7.14 3.59
CA ILE A 102 -1.47 -7.17 4.45
C ILE A 102 -1.86 -7.04 5.93
N LYS A 103 -2.78 -6.11 6.27
CA LYS A 103 -3.24 -5.94 7.66
C LYS A 103 -3.99 -7.15 8.20
N GLU A 104 -4.80 -7.80 7.37
CA GLU A 104 -5.49 -9.04 7.74
C GLU A 104 -4.49 -10.16 8.05
N LEU A 105 -3.50 -10.37 7.17
CA LEU A 105 -2.44 -11.37 7.37
C LEU A 105 -1.59 -11.09 8.62
N GLU A 106 -1.35 -9.82 8.94
CA GLU A 106 -0.65 -9.44 10.16
C GLU A 106 -1.46 -9.71 11.42
N ALA A 107 -2.77 -9.46 11.37
CA ALA A 107 -3.67 -9.80 12.45
C ALA A 107 -3.71 -11.33 12.68
N GLU A 108 -3.82 -12.12 11.60
CA GLU A 108 -3.76 -13.59 11.66
C GLU A 108 -2.44 -14.10 12.25
N ALA A 109 -1.30 -13.52 11.82
CA ALA A 109 0.01 -13.90 12.33
C ALA A 109 0.18 -13.53 13.82
N LYS A 110 -0.33 -12.36 14.23
CA LYS A 110 -0.31 -11.91 15.62
C LYS A 110 -1.19 -12.79 16.50
N GLU A 111 -2.40 -13.10 16.04
CA GLU A 111 -3.32 -14.00 16.73
C GLU A 111 -2.69 -15.38 16.94
N ARG A 112 -2.07 -15.97 15.90
CA ARG A 112 -1.35 -17.24 16.03
C ARG A 112 -0.27 -17.19 17.10
N LEU A 113 0.54 -16.13 17.11
CA LEU A 113 1.60 -15.96 18.10
C LEU A 113 1.04 -15.81 19.52
N GLU A 114 -0.05 -15.05 19.69
CA GLU A 114 -0.74 -14.91 20.98
C GLU A 114 -1.28 -16.25 21.49
N PHE A 115 -1.83 -17.10 20.61
CA PHE A 115 -2.27 -18.45 20.96
C PHE A 115 -1.10 -19.37 21.32
N ASP A 116 -0.01 -19.35 20.54
CA ASP A 116 1.17 -20.18 20.78
C ASP A 116 1.87 -19.81 22.10
N THR A 117 1.75 -18.57 22.55
CA THR A 117 2.38 -18.05 23.78
C THR A 117 1.43 -17.99 24.99
N LEU A 118 0.22 -18.54 24.86
CA LEU A 118 -0.81 -18.45 25.89
C LEU A 118 -0.45 -19.28 27.14
N VAL A 119 -0.22 -18.59 28.27
CA VAL A 119 0.05 -19.23 29.57
C VAL A 119 -1.25 -19.40 30.35
N VAL A 120 -1.67 -20.65 30.56
CA VAL A 120 -2.86 -20.98 31.35
C VAL A 120 -2.58 -20.83 32.85
N LYS A 121 -3.10 -19.78 33.48
CA LYS A 121 -3.13 -19.68 34.95
C LYS A 121 -4.28 -20.51 35.51
N ARG A 122 -3.97 -21.60 36.20
CA ARG A 122 -4.94 -22.35 37.02
C ARG A 122 -5.17 -21.60 38.34
N LYS A 123 -6.42 -21.49 38.77
CA LYS A 123 -6.79 -20.99 40.11
C LYS A 123 -6.47 -22.03 41.17
#